data_AF-A0A7W5ARQ5-F1
#
_entry.id   AF-A0A7W5ARQ5-F1
#
_cell.length_a   1.000
_cell.length_b   1.000
_cell.length_c   1.000
_cell.angle_alpha   90.00
_cell.angle_beta   90.00
_cell.angle_gamma   90.00
#
_symmetry.space_group_name_H-M   'P 1'
#
loop_
_entity.id
_entity.type
_entity.pdbx_description
1 polymer ?
#
loop_
_entity_poly.entity_id
_entity_poly.type
_entity_poly.pdbx_seq_one_letter_code
_entity_poly.pdbx_strand_id
1 'polypeptide(L)'
;MLLHRRRTLDHGATTPAPGAPVSYPPSYPQPQYPPAAPLPPVPRPPWVWIGTGLAALAIVVAGVVAAVVLTGKDEPSRVEQALAEATQDPAPTTEATTTEPAPVVTPSLSAIRLTPKILDKHCFGSAGCNVEFEIDMSLGVMVTGGTVWRVTYEVTGVEDAPVIGSFELDDSSYDRVTELVQTASSKAKIKIRATEIELLSS
;
A
#
# COMPACT_ATOMS: atom_id res chain seq x y z
N MET A 1 -24.96 26.36 -64.87
CA MET A 1 -24.20 25.12 -65.15
C MET A 1 -22.90 25.17 -64.35
N LEU A 2 -22.83 24.33 -63.31
CA LEU A 2 -21.67 24.17 -62.43
C LEU A 2 -20.53 23.47 -63.17
N LEU A 3 -19.31 24.01 -63.10
CA LEU A 3 -18.08 23.27 -63.37
C LEU A 3 -17.16 23.41 -62.15
N HIS A 4 -17.07 22.32 -61.41
CA HIS A 4 -16.18 22.12 -60.27
C HIS A 4 -14.72 22.26 -60.70
N ARG A 5 -13.99 23.22 -60.10
CA ARG A 5 -12.53 23.18 -60.06
C ARG A 5 -12.07 22.63 -58.71
N ARG A 6 -11.56 21.40 -58.75
CA ARG A 6 -10.73 20.81 -57.69
C ARG A 6 -9.50 21.71 -57.51
N ARG A 7 -9.25 22.20 -56.29
CA ARG A 7 -7.93 22.69 -55.88
C ARG A 7 -7.32 21.66 -54.93
N THR A 8 -6.23 21.08 -55.38
CA THR A 8 -5.25 20.33 -54.61
C THR A 8 -4.66 21.24 -53.54
N LEU A 9 -4.68 20.79 -52.28
CA LEU A 9 -3.92 21.37 -51.18
C LEU A 9 -2.46 20.92 -51.35
N ASP A 10 -1.63 21.81 -51.88
CA ASP A 10 -0.18 21.68 -51.82
C ASP A 10 0.27 22.04 -50.39
N HIS A 11 0.69 21.03 -49.62
CA HIS A 11 1.38 21.23 -48.36
C HIS A 11 2.82 21.64 -48.65
N GLY A 12 3.02 22.94 -48.89
CA GLY A 12 4.34 23.56 -48.91
C GLY A 12 4.97 23.47 -47.53
N ALA A 13 5.85 22.48 -47.32
CA ALA A 13 6.77 22.44 -46.21
C ALA A 13 7.76 23.61 -46.37
N THR A 14 7.51 24.72 -45.67
CA THR A 14 8.46 25.82 -45.56
C THR A 14 9.57 25.41 -44.61
N THR A 15 10.70 24.99 -45.15
CA THR A 15 11.97 24.92 -44.43
C THR A 15 12.36 26.33 -43.97
N PRO A 16 12.56 26.60 -42.67
CA PRO A 16 13.01 27.92 -42.23
C PRO A 16 14.47 28.15 -42.65
N ALA A 17 14.75 29.34 -43.17
CA ALA A 17 16.08 29.79 -43.56
C ALA A 17 17.00 29.92 -42.32
N PRO A 18 18.27 29.48 -42.41
CA PRO A 18 19.24 29.66 -41.32
C PRO A 18 19.62 31.15 -41.23
N GLY A 19 19.27 31.80 -40.11
CA GLY A 19 19.74 33.15 -39.79
C GLY A 19 18.71 34.14 -39.20
N ALA A 20 17.48 33.73 -38.90
CA ALA A 20 16.54 34.62 -38.22
C ALA A 20 16.98 34.87 -36.75
N PRO A 21 17.08 36.14 -36.30
CA PRO A 21 17.39 36.44 -34.91
C PRO A 21 16.26 35.94 -34.01
N VAL A 22 16.62 35.11 -33.03
CA VAL A 22 15.69 34.60 -32.01
C VAL A 22 15.32 35.76 -31.09
N SER A 23 14.11 36.28 -31.22
CA SER A 23 13.55 37.23 -30.26
C SER A 23 13.28 36.51 -28.94
N TYR A 24 14.14 36.74 -27.94
CA TYR A 24 13.90 36.28 -26.58
C TYR A 24 12.75 37.07 -25.95
N PRO A 25 11.83 36.43 -25.21
CA PRO A 25 10.79 37.15 -24.49
C PRO A 25 11.41 38.07 -23.42
N PRO A 26 10.73 39.18 -23.05
CA PRO A 26 11.21 40.06 -21.99
C PRO A 26 11.36 39.27 -20.68
N SER A 27 12.53 39.41 -20.06
CA SER A 27 12.81 38.82 -18.74
C SER A 27 11.88 39.43 -17.70
N TYR A 28 11.00 38.63 -17.11
CA TYR A 28 10.16 39.06 -15.99
C TYR A 28 11.03 39.39 -14.76
N PRO A 29 10.73 40.48 -14.02
CA PRO A 29 11.41 40.77 -12.76
C PRO A 29 11.25 39.59 -11.81
N GLN A 30 12.37 39.02 -11.35
CA GLN A 30 12.35 37.98 -10.33
C GLN A 30 11.91 38.60 -8.99
N PRO A 31 10.94 38.01 -8.26
CA PRO A 31 10.61 38.43 -6.91
C PRO A 31 11.86 38.42 -6.03
N GLN A 32 12.17 39.54 -5.39
CA GLN A 32 13.26 39.63 -4.42
C GLN A 32 12.82 38.88 -3.16
N TYR A 33 13.29 37.65 -2.99
CA TYR A 33 13.07 36.90 -1.76
C TYR A 33 13.83 37.57 -0.62
N PRO A 34 13.17 37.84 0.54
CA PRO A 34 13.89 38.29 1.72
C PRO A 34 14.87 37.20 2.17
N PRO A 35 15.98 37.57 2.81
CA PRO A 35 16.96 36.61 3.31
C PRO A 35 16.28 35.60 4.24
N ALA A 36 16.60 34.32 4.07
CA ALA A 36 16.02 33.23 4.84
C ALA A 36 16.20 33.48 6.34
N ALA A 37 15.11 33.43 7.10
CA ALA A 37 15.16 33.54 8.54
C ALA A 37 15.96 32.36 9.14
N PRO A 38 16.65 32.55 10.28
CA PRO A 38 17.34 31.46 10.96
C PRO A 38 16.37 30.31 11.27
N LEU A 39 16.77 29.08 10.94
CA LEU A 39 15.97 27.88 11.19
C LEU A 39 15.72 27.72 12.71
N PRO A 40 14.50 27.36 13.14
CA PRO A 40 14.23 27.09 14.54
C PRO A 40 15.00 25.84 15.03
N PRO A 41 15.41 25.80 16.31
CA PRO A 41 16.12 24.64 16.87
C PRO A 41 15.24 23.38 16.82
N VAL A 42 15.81 22.29 16.30
CA VAL A 42 15.13 20.99 16.19
C VAL A 42 14.87 20.43 17.60
N PRO A 43 13.61 20.17 18.00
CA PRO A 43 13.33 19.52 19.27
C PRO A 43 13.74 18.05 19.20
N ARG A 44 14.67 17.65 20.08
CA ARG A 44 15.06 16.26 20.27
C ARG A 44 14.01 15.58 21.18
N PRO A 45 13.42 14.44 20.78
CA PRO A 45 12.49 13.73 21.66
C PRO A 45 13.26 13.08 22.84
N PRO A 46 12.70 13.07 24.06
CA PRO A 46 13.30 12.37 25.19
C PRO A 46 13.10 10.85 25.04
N TRP A 47 14.14 10.17 24.55
CA TRP A 47 14.29 8.71 24.57
C TRP A 47 14.69 8.25 25.97
N VAL A 48 13.73 8.15 26.89
CA VAL A 48 13.92 7.43 28.15
C VAL A 48 12.60 6.73 28.50
N TRP A 49 12.68 5.43 28.84
CA TRP A 49 11.63 4.54 29.38
C TRP A 49 10.86 3.62 28.42
N ILE A 50 11.56 2.64 27.82
CA ILE A 50 10.98 1.30 27.60
C ILE A 50 12.03 0.27 28.04
N GLY A 51 11.99 -0.08 29.32
CA GLY A 51 12.99 -0.96 29.94
C GLY A 51 12.47 -1.64 31.20
N THR A 52 11.21 -2.09 31.20
CA THR A 52 10.60 -2.84 32.33
C THR A 52 9.42 -3.68 31.82
N GLY A 53 9.67 -4.70 31.01
CA GLY A 53 8.60 -5.57 30.49
C GLY A 53 9.00 -7.02 30.21
N LEU A 54 10.26 -7.41 30.46
CA LEU A 54 10.81 -8.70 30.04
C LEU A 54 11.09 -9.69 31.19
N ALA A 55 10.68 -9.39 32.43
CA ALA A 55 10.96 -10.24 33.59
C ALA A 55 9.76 -11.10 34.07
N ALA A 56 8.55 -10.88 33.55
CA ALA A 56 7.34 -11.57 34.02
C ALA A 56 6.88 -12.77 33.15
N LEU A 57 7.44 -12.95 31.95
CA LEU A 57 7.01 -14.01 31.01
C LEU A 57 7.80 -15.33 31.12
N ALA A 58 8.77 -15.43 32.02
CA ALA A 58 9.56 -16.66 32.21
C ALA A 58 8.95 -17.67 33.21
N ILE A 59 7.93 -17.28 33.98
CA ILE A 59 7.37 -18.14 35.05
C ILE A 59 6.16 -18.97 34.57
N VAL A 60 5.50 -18.59 33.48
CA VAL A 60 4.25 -19.27 33.04
C VAL A 60 4.53 -20.50 32.13
N VAL A 61 5.68 -20.58 31.47
CA VAL A 61 6.00 -21.70 30.55
C VAL A 61 6.49 -22.96 31.28
N ALA A 62 7.00 -22.84 32.51
CA ALA A 62 7.46 -24.00 33.30
C ALA A 62 6.31 -24.78 33.98
N GLY A 63 5.11 -24.21 34.11
CA GLY A 63 3.99 -24.83 34.82
C GLY A 63 3.16 -25.82 33.98
N VAL A 64 3.16 -25.71 32.65
CA VAL A 64 2.25 -26.49 31.78
C VAL A 64 2.86 -27.83 31.35
N VAL A 65 4.18 -27.99 31.36
CA VAL A 65 4.85 -29.24 30.95
C VAL A 65 4.82 -30.32 32.06
N ALA A 66 4.64 -29.92 33.33
CA ALA A 66 4.55 -30.86 34.45
C ALA A 66 3.20 -31.59 34.56
N ALA A 67 2.16 -31.13 33.86
CA ALA A 67 0.82 -31.72 33.94
C ALA A 67 0.57 -32.88 32.95
N VAL A 68 1.42 -33.07 31.93
CA VAL A 68 1.17 -34.05 30.85
C VAL A 68 1.85 -35.41 31.10
N VAL A 69 2.69 -35.55 32.13
CA VAL A 69 3.52 -36.76 32.36
C VAL A 69 2.98 -37.68 33.47
N LEU A 70 1.83 -37.37 34.10
CA LEU A 70 1.32 -38.14 35.26
C LEU A 70 0.01 -38.91 35.07
N THR A 71 -0.52 -39.00 33.84
CA THR A 71 -1.68 -39.87 33.56
C THR A 71 -1.37 -40.84 32.43
N GLY A 72 -0.43 -41.74 32.69
CA GLY A 72 -0.31 -43.00 31.98
C GLY A 72 -0.90 -44.13 32.84
N LYS A 73 -1.70 -44.99 32.20
CA LYS A 73 -2.14 -46.37 32.54
C LYS A 73 -3.60 -46.54 32.05
N ASP A 74 -4.05 -47.58 31.37
CA ASP A 74 -3.48 -48.81 30.81
C ASP A 74 -4.53 -49.33 29.78
N GLU A 75 -4.07 -50.03 28.73
CA GLU A 75 -4.83 -50.98 27.89
C GLU A 75 -5.42 -52.16 28.73
N PRO A 76 -6.46 -52.93 28.30
CA PRO A 76 -6.27 -54.00 27.28
C PRO A 76 -7.49 -54.57 26.50
N SER A 77 -7.14 -55.38 25.47
CA SER A 77 -7.86 -56.54 24.87
C SER A 77 -9.06 -56.29 23.92
N ARG A 78 -8.97 -56.60 22.61
CA ARG A 78 -9.00 -57.91 21.90
C ARG A 78 -10.39 -58.51 21.72
N VAL A 79 -10.90 -58.50 20.48
CA VAL A 79 -11.63 -59.57 19.74
C VAL A 79 -11.46 -59.24 18.24
N GLU A 80 -10.59 -59.89 17.47
CA GLU A 80 -10.71 -61.20 16.79
C GLU A 80 -11.67 -61.24 15.57
N GLN A 81 -11.05 -61.23 14.38
CA GLN A 81 -11.33 -61.96 13.12
C GLN A 81 -12.75 -62.09 12.52
N ALA A 82 -12.84 -61.72 11.23
CA ALA A 82 -13.37 -62.57 10.14
C ALA A 82 -12.91 -61.96 8.79
N LEU A 83 -11.94 -62.57 8.11
CA LEU A 83 -12.06 -63.53 7.00
C LEU A 83 -12.53 -62.89 5.67
N ALA A 84 -11.70 -63.12 4.66
CA ALA A 84 -11.79 -62.63 3.29
C ALA A 84 -13.00 -63.16 2.51
N GLU A 85 -13.46 -62.37 1.54
CA GLU A 85 -14.00 -62.90 0.29
C GLU A 85 -13.72 -61.95 -0.87
N ALA A 86 -13.35 -62.55 -1.99
CA ALA A 86 -12.82 -61.94 -3.19
C ALA A 86 -13.91 -61.31 -4.06
N THR A 87 -13.48 -60.40 -4.96
CA THR A 87 -13.76 -60.43 -6.41
C THR A 87 -14.15 -59.06 -6.98
N GLN A 88 -13.56 -58.79 -8.16
CA GLN A 88 -13.91 -57.82 -9.19
C GLN A 88 -13.35 -56.40 -9.08
N ASP A 89 -12.22 -56.24 -9.78
CA ASP A 89 -11.88 -55.08 -10.60
C ASP A 89 -13.11 -54.54 -11.36
N PRO A 90 -13.33 -53.22 -11.28
CA PRO A 90 -13.55 -52.48 -12.50
C PRO A 90 -12.61 -51.27 -12.55
N ALA A 91 -11.78 -51.24 -13.59
CA ALA A 91 -11.28 -50.08 -14.34
C ALA A 91 -10.93 -48.80 -13.54
N PRO A 92 -9.70 -48.25 -13.67
CA PRO A 92 -9.38 -46.95 -13.08
C PRO A 92 -10.18 -45.86 -13.80
N THR A 93 -11.33 -45.49 -13.24
CA THR A 93 -11.91 -44.18 -13.44
C THR A 93 -10.91 -43.20 -12.84
N THR A 94 -10.14 -42.54 -13.71
CA THR A 94 -9.43 -41.31 -13.34
C THR A 94 -10.49 -40.31 -12.92
N GLU A 95 -10.81 -40.28 -11.63
CA GLU A 95 -11.47 -39.14 -11.02
C GLU A 95 -10.57 -37.93 -11.31
N ALA A 96 -11.02 -37.07 -12.20
CA ALA A 96 -10.49 -35.72 -12.25
C ALA A 96 -10.75 -35.12 -10.88
N THR A 97 -9.73 -35.07 -10.03
CA THR A 97 -9.70 -34.17 -8.89
C THR A 97 -9.89 -32.78 -9.46
N THR A 98 -11.15 -32.32 -9.47
CA THR A 98 -11.47 -30.91 -9.52
C THR A 98 -10.87 -30.33 -8.25
N THR A 99 -9.65 -29.81 -8.35
CA THR A 99 -9.07 -28.97 -7.32
C THR A 99 -10.00 -27.77 -7.18
N GLU A 100 -10.84 -27.79 -6.14
CA GLU A 100 -11.57 -26.61 -5.71
C GLU A 100 -10.54 -25.48 -5.52
N PRO A 101 -10.72 -24.31 -6.16
CA PRO A 101 -9.78 -23.21 -6.00
C PRO A 101 -9.70 -22.87 -4.51
N ALA A 102 -8.49 -22.80 -3.98
CA ALA A 102 -8.26 -22.46 -2.59
C ALA A 102 -8.98 -21.13 -2.27
N PRO A 103 -9.61 -21.02 -1.08
CA PRO A 103 -10.36 -19.82 -0.73
C PRO A 103 -9.44 -18.60 -0.73
N VAL A 104 -9.80 -17.57 -1.49
CA VAL A 104 -9.11 -16.27 -1.47
C VAL A 104 -9.32 -15.62 -0.11
N VAL A 105 -8.24 -15.45 0.65
CA VAL A 105 -8.30 -14.80 1.97
C VAL A 105 -8.21 -13.28 1.77
N THR A 106 -9.32 -12.57 1.99
CA THR A 106 -9.34 -11.10 2.03
C THR A 106 -8.49 -10.59 3.19
N PRO A 107 -7.48 -9.74 2.94
CA PRO A 107 -6.72 -9.16 4.03
C PRO A 107 -7.59 -8.18 4.83
N SER A 108 -7.50 -8.25 6.15
CA SER A 108 -8.25 -7.32 7.03
C SER A 108 -7.69 -5.90 6.89
N LEU A 109 -8.56 -4.87 6.96
CA LEU A 109 -8.12 -3.47 6.98
C LEU A 109 -7.09 -3.16 8.08
N SER A 110 -7.19 -3.85 9.22
CA SER A 110 -6.25 -3.67 10.34
C SER A 110 -4.85 -4.21 10.05
N ALA A 111 -4.70 -5.09 9.05
CA ALA A 111 -3.42 -5.58 8.60
C ALA A 111 -2.71 -4.60 7.65
N ILE A 112 -3.44 -3.59 7.12
CA ILE A 112 -2.91 -2.56 6.21
C ILE A 112 -2.52 -1.34 7.05
N ARG A 113 -1.23 -1.01 7.03
CA ARG A 113 -0.72 0.21 7.67
C ARG A 113 -0.20 1.14 6.60
N LEU A 114 -0.82 2.31 6.50
CA LEU A 114 -0.42 3.39 5.61
C LEU A 114 0.32 4.47 6.41
N THR A 115 1.50 4.86 5.94
CA THR A 115 2.33 5.88 6.58
C THR A 115 2.69 6.95 5.54
N PRO A 116 2.48 8.25 5.84
CA PRO A 116 2.97 9.31 4.96
C PRO A 116 4.48 9.41 5.09
N LYS A 117 5.19 9.20 3.98
CA LYS A 117 6.62 9.50 3.86
C LYS A 117 6.77 10.88 3.24
N ILE A 118 7.07 11.88 4.06
CA ILE A 118 7.26 13.25 3.60
C ILE A 118 8.48 13.31 2.67
N LEU A 119 8.26 13.71 1.42
CA LEU A 119 9.31 13.91 0.42
C LEU A 119 9.83 15.34 0.47
N ASP A 120 8.91 16.31 0.54
CA ASP A 120 9.24 17.72 0.62
C ASP A 120 8.22 18.50 1.44
N LYS A 121 8.67 19.62 2.04
CA LYS A 121 7.82 20.47 2.88
C LYS A 121 8.28 21.93 2.82
N HIS A 122 7.40 22.77 2.28
CA HIS A 122 7.61 24.22 2.21
C HIS A 122 6.55 24.96 3.03
N CYS A 123 7.00 25.70 4.04
CA CYS A 123 6.13 26.41 4.97
C CYS A 123 6.20 27.94 4.79
N PHE A 124 5.04 28.59 4.83
CA PHE A 124 4.87 30.03 4.61
C PHE A 124 4.44 30.76 5.91
N GLY A 125 5.04 30.36 7.03
CA GLY A 125 4.73 30.92 8.35
C GLY A 125 3.33 30.56 8.83
N SER A 126 2.46 31.55 9.02
CA SER A 126 1.08 31.35 9.46
C SER A 126 0.13 30.91 8.35
N ALA A 127 0.54 30.99 7.08
CA ALA A 127 -0.26 30.55 5.94
C ALA A 127 -0.22 29.03 5.72
N GLY A 128 0.44 28.27 6.59
CA GLY A 128 0.52 26.81 6.48
C GLY A 128 1.74 26.30 5.73
N CYS A 129 1.69 25.04 5.30
CA CYS A 129 2.74 24.41 4.50
C CYS A 129 2.18 23.61 3.33
N ASN A 130 2.86 23.68 2.19
CA ASN A 130 2.75 22.71 1.11
C ASN A 130 3.62 21.50 1.47
N VAL A 131 3.04 20.32 1.46
CA VAL A 131 3.70 19.07 1.84
C VAL A 131 3.49 18.06 0.72
N GLU A 132 4.60 17.60 0.15
CA GLU A 132 4.61 16.48 -0.78
C GLU A 132 4.97 15.21 -0.01
N PHE A 133 4.15 14.17 -0.12
CA PHE A 133 4.41 12.90 0.54
C PHE A 133 4.06 11.72 -0.35
N GLU A 134 4.79 10.63 -0.14
CA GLU A 134 4.51 9.32 -0.73
C GLU A 134 3.79 8.45 0.30
N ILE A 135 2.83 7.64 -0.15
CA ILE A 135 2.15 6.67 0.70
C ILE A 135 3.03 5.41 0.79
N ASP A 136 3.51 5.13 2.01
CA ASP A 136 4.23 3.90 2.33
C ASP A 136 3.27 2.89 2.95
N MET A 137 3.14 1.71 2.34
CA MET A 137 2.26 0.64 2.82
C MET A 137 3.08 -0.49 3.41
N SER A 138 2.64 -0.96 4.58
CA SER A 138 3.09 -2.22 5.16
C SER A 138 1.90 -3.14 5.43
N LEU A 139 2.10 -4.42 5.13
CA LEU A 139 1.13 -5.48 5.35
C LEU A 139 1.60 -6.38 6.48
N GLY A 140 0.73 -6.61 7.46
CA GLY A 140 0.99 -7.55 8.56
C GLY A 140 0.78 -9.02 8.19
N VAL A 141 0.26 -9.30 7.00
CA VAL A 141 -0.03 -10.64 6.49
C VAL A 141 0.38 -10.75 5.03
N MET A 142 0.68 -11.97 4.59
CA MET A 142 0.94 -12.24 3.18
C MET A 142 -0.40 -12.24 2.43
N VAL A 143 -0.49 -11.49 1.33
CA VAL A 143 -1.65 -11.52 0.43
C VAL A 143 -1.57 -12.80 -0.39
N THR A 144 -2.72 -13.42 -0.66
CA THR A 144 -2.78 -14.63 -1.49
C THR A 144 -2.31 -14.28 -2.91
N GLY A 145 -1.33 -15.01 -3.42
CA GLY A 145 -0.81 -14.80 -4.78
C GLY A 145 -1.91 -14.92 -5.84
N GLY A 146 -1.83 -14.12 -6.90
CA GLY A 146 -2.79 -14.05 -8.00
C GLY A 146 -4.02 -13.16 -7.74
N THR A 147 -4.01 -12.32 -6.69
CA THR A 147 -5.18 -11.47 -6.38
C THR A 147 -4.83 -9.99 -6.39
N VAL A 148 -5.68 -9.21 -7.06
CA VAL A 148 -5.58 -7.74 -7.13
C VAL A 148 -6.64 -7.14 -6.23
N TRP A 149 -6.22 -6.30 -5.30
CA TRP A 149 -7.09 -5.60 -4.36
C TRP A 149 -7.05 -4.10 -4.63
N ARG A 150 -8.20 -3.43 -4.54
CA ARG A 150 -8.28 -1.98 -4.42
C ARG A 150 -8.28 -1.59 -2.96
N VAL A 151 -7.34 -0.74 -2.57
CA VAL A 151 -7.28 -0.16 -1.22
C VAL A 151 -7.70 1.30 -1.30
N THR A 152 -8.81 1.64 -0.66
CA THR A 152 -9.25 3.03 -0.51
C THR A 152 -8.68 3.59 0.78
N TYR A 153 -8.18 4.82 0.73
CA TYR A 153 -7.58 5.50 1.87
C TYR A 153 -8.14 6.91 2.06
N GLU A 154 -8.01 7.39 3.29
CA GLU A 154 -8.33 8.75 3.70
C GLU A 154 -7.09 9.41 4.31
N VAL A 155 -6.76 10.61 3.84
CA VAL A 155 -5.69 11.47 4.35
C VAL A 155 -6.32 12.60 5.17
N THR A 156 -5.95 12.69 6.44
CA THR A 156 -6.43 13.71 7.38
C THR A 156 -5.27 14.58 7.88
N GLY A 157 -5.60 15.75 8.44
CA GLY A 157 -4.59 16.71 8.91
C GLY A 157 -4.10 17.70 7.85
N VAL A 158 -4.81 17.74 6.71
CA VAL A 158 -4.71 18.76 5.66
C VAL A 158 -5.66 19.93 5.96
N GLU A 159 -5.51 21.05 5.26
CA GLU A 159 -6.25 22.29 5.55
C GLU A 159 -7.74 22.22 5.23
N ASP A 160 -8.11 21.73 4.04
CA ASP A 160 -9.47 21.79 3.55
C ASP A 160 -10.36 20.68 4.15
N ALA A 161 -10.31 19.51 3.52
CA ALA A 161 -11.09 18.33 3.85
C ALA A 161 -10.22 17.09 3.67
N PRO A 162 -10.62 15.94 4.26
CA PRO A 162 -9.88 14.72 4.04
C PRO A 162 -9.74 14.39 2.56
N VAL A 163 -8.53 14.04 2.13
CA VAL A 163 -8.28 13.59 0.75
C VAL A 163 -8.56 12.10 0.69
N ILE A 164 -9.44 11.68 -0.22
CA ILE A 164 -9.78 10.27 -0.42
C ILE A 164 -9.14 9.83 -1.73
N GLY A 165 -8.43 8.71 -1.70
CA GLY A 165 -7.83 8.12 -2.88
C GLY A 165 -7.84 6.59 -2.81
N SER A 166 -7.34 5.96 -3.86
CA SER A 166 -7.22 4.51 -3.92
C SER A 166 -6.01 4.09 -4.72
N PHE A 167 -5.41 2.96 -4.36
CA PHE A 167 -4.37 2.30 -5.16
C PHE A 167 -4.62 0.80 -5.26
N GLU A 168 -3.97 0.16 -6.21
CA GLU A 168 -4.07 -1.28 -6.44
C GLU A 168 -2.92 -2.01 -5.74
N LEU A 169 -3.24 -3.17 -5.17
CA LEU A 169 -2.34 -4.05 -4.44
C LEU A 169 -2.39 -5.43 -5.09
N ASP A 170 -1.26 -5.88 -5.64
CA ASP A 170 -1.08 -7.15 -6.34
C ASP A 170 0.08 -7.92 -5.71
N ASP A 171 -0.14 -9.13 -5.20
CA ASP A 171 0.91 -10.05 -4.72
C ASP A 171 1.97 -9.42 -3.79
N SER A 172 1.56 -8.42 -2.99
CA SER A 172 2.37 -7.59 -2.08
C SER A 172 3.14 -6.41 -2.72
N SER A 173 2.96 -6.17 -4.00
CA SER A 173 3.35 -4.95 -4.72
C SER A 173 2.19 -3.96 -4.76
N TYR A 174 2.50 -2.66 -4.74
CA TYR A 174 1.50 -1.61 -4.88
C TYR A 174 2.08 -0.40 -5.59
N ASP A 175 1.21 0.37 -6.24
CA ASP A 175 1.61 1.63 -6.85
C ASP A 175 1.87 2.70 -5.79
N ARG A 176 3.07 3.27 -5.82
CA ARG A 176 3.44 4.39 -4.95
C ARG A 176 2.69 5.63 -5.40
N VAL A 177 1.76 6.08 -4.56
CA VAL A 177 1.03 7.32 -4.78
C VAL A 177 1.74 8.46 -4.07
N THR A 178 1.99 9.54 -4.82
CA THR A 178 2.52 10.80 -4.30
C THR A 178 1.43 11.86 -4.33
N GLU A 179 1.26 12.56 -3.22
CA GLU A 179 0.25 13.60 -3.04
C GLU A 179 0.90 14.91 -2.59
N LEU A 180 0.43 16.02 -3.15
CA LEU A 180 0.79 17.35 -2.73
C LEU A 180 -0.42 17.99 -2.02
N VAL A 181 -0.26 18.27 -0.72
CA VAL A 181 -1.35 18.79 0.11
C VAL A 181 -0.95 20.05 0.86
N GLN A 182 -1.95 20.84 1.24
CA GLN A 182 -1.77 21.98 2.14
C GLN A 182 -2.15 21.63 3.57
N THR A 183 -1.45 22.21 4.52
CA THR A 183 -1.68 22.01 5.96
C THR A 183 -1.83 23.37 6.64
N ALA A 184 -2.79 23.49 7.56
CA ALA A 184 -3.06 24.75 8.25
C ALA A 184 -1.87 25.29 9.08
N SER A 185 -0.89 24.44 9.42
CA SER A 185 0.33 24.89 10.10
C SER A 185 1.48 23.89 9.93
N SER A 186 2.71 24.36 10.19
CA SER A 186 3.90 23.50 10.20
C SER A 186 3.87 22.37 11.24
N LYS A 187 3.01 22.48 12.26
CA LYS A 187 2.83 21.47 13.32
C LYS A 187 1.71 20.48 13.03
N ALA A 188 0.91 20.71 11.99
CA ALA A 188 -0.12 19.77 11.57
C ALA A 188 0.53 18.42 11.22
N LYS A 189 -0.17 17.34 11.58
CA LYS A 189 0.28 15.97 11.34
C LYS A 189 -0.64 15.33 10.31
N ILE A 190 -0.08 15.03 9.14
CA ILE A 190 -0.76 14.23 8.12
C ILE A 190 -0.89 12.80 8.67
N LYS A 191 -2.08 12.22 8.54
CA LYS A 191 -2.36 10.82 8.89
C LYS A 191 -3.09 10.17 7.75
N ILE A 192 -2.70 8.95 7.40
CA ILE A 192 -3.32 8.16 6.35
C ILE A 192 -3.95 6.93 7.00
N ARG A 193 -5.16 6.56 6.60
CA ARG A 193 -5.83 5.33 7.03
C ARG A 193 -6.48 4.66 5.84
N ALA A 194 -6.35 3.33 5.76
CA ALA A 194 -7.17 2.54 4.86
C ALA A 194 -8.61 2.52 5.41
N THR A 195 -9.59 2.75 4.55
CA THR A 195 -11.01 2.80 4.89
C THR A 195 -11.78 1.63 4.29
N GLU A 196 -11.34 1.13 3.13
CA GLU A 196 -12.00 0.05 2.42
C GLU A 196 -10.99 -0.79 1.62
N ILE A 197 -11.31 -2.08 1.46
CA ILE A 197 -10.56 -2.99 0.62
C ILE A 197 -11.54 -3.85 -0.18
N GLU A 198 -11.34 -3.90 -1.50
CA GLU A 198 -12.21 -4.59 -2.45
C GLU A 198 -11.38 -5.52 -3.34
N LEU A 199 -11.87 -6.74 -3.60
CA LEU A 199 -11.24 -7.67 -4.55
C LEU A 199 -11.58 -7.23 -5.97
N LEU A 200 -10.58 -6.93 -6.79
CA LEU A 200 -10.76 -6.59 -8.20
C LEU A 200 -10.67 -7.82 -9.11
N SER A 201 -9.67 -8.69 -8.88
CA SER A 201 -9.56 -9.96 -9.60
C SER A 201 -8.83 -11.02 -8.79
N SER A 202 -9.09 -12.29 -9.13
CA SER A 202 -8.47 -13.50 -8.59
C SER A 202 -8.25 -14.54 -9.68
#